data_AF-A0A3M2EH63-F1
#
_entry.id   AF-A0A3M2EH63-F1
#
_cell.length_a   1.000
_cell.length_b   1.000
_cell.length_c   1.000
_cell.angle_alpha   90.00
_cell.angle_beta   90.00
_cell.angle_gamma   90.00
#
_symmetry.space_group_name_H-M   'P 1'
#
loop_
_entity.id
_entity.type
_entity.pdbx_description
1 polymer ?
#
loop_
_entity_poly.entity_id
_entity_poly.type
_entity_poly.pdbx_seq_one_letter_code
_entity_poly.pdbx_strand_id
1 'polypeptide(L)' 'PLEVVVMAGPDLVVTEGGGRGPALAREGLAHPALAWLRAAAVAVAADARWICGTPLLADVVAELAAAAGGG' A
#
# COMPACT_ATOMS: atom_id res chain seq x y z
N PRO A 1 -10.04 -10.97 2.76
CA PRO A 1 -10.65 -10.73 4.10
C PRO A 1 -9.66 -9.98 5.00
N LEU A 2 -10.15 -9.19 5.96
CA LEU A 2 -9.31 -8.36 6.81
C LEU A 2 -8.51 -9.21 7.82
N GLU A 3 -9.12 -10.29 8.29
CA GLU A 3 -8.55 -11.23 9.26
C GLU A 3 -7.28 -11.88 8.72
N VAL A 4 -7.23 -12.16 7.42
CA VAL A 4 -6.04 -12.70 6.74
C VAL A 4 -4.88 -11.70 6.81
N VAL A 5 -5.16 -10.40 6.61
CA VAL A 5 -4.14 -9.34 6.67
C VAL A 5 -3.63 -9.16 8.10
N VAL A 6 -4.53 -9.18 9.09
CA VAL A 6 -4.17 -9.10 10.51
C VAL A 6 -3.28 -10.28 10.91
N MET A 7 -3.65 -11.50 10.53
CA MET A 7 -2.88 -12.69 10.89
C MET A 7 -1.56 -12.82 10.14
N ALA A 8 -1.46 -12.27 8.93
CA ALA A 8 -0.21 -12.29 8.16
C ALA A 8 0.90 -11.43 8.78
N GLY A 9 0.55 -10.49 9.66
CA GLY A 9 1.53 -9.67 10.38
C GLY A 9 2.51 -8.91 9.47
N PRO A 10 2.07 -8.23 8.39
CA PRO A 10 3.02 -7.64 7.43
C PRO A 10 3.82 -6.50 8.04
N ASP A 11 5.10 -6.43 7.68
CA ASP A 11 6.01 -5.33 8.05
C ASP A 11 5.77 -4.04 7.24
N LEU A 12 5.10 -4.15 6.09
CA LEU A 12 4.82 -3.04 5.18
C LEU A 12 3.44 -3.22 4.53
N VAL A 13 2.66 -2.14 4.47
CA VAL A 13 1.40 -2.09 3.72
C VAL A 13 1.47 -0.99 2.69
N VAL A 14 1.35 -1.37 1.42
CA VAL A 14 1.34 -0.43 0.29
C VAL A 14 -0.10 -0.09 -0.04
N THR A 15 -0.45 1.20 -0.03
CA THR A 15 -1.81 1.69 -0.29
C THR A 15 -1.80 2.81 -1.33
N GLU A 16 -2.92 3.02 -2.02
CA GLU A 16 -3.07 4.16 -2.93
C GLU A 16 -3.06 5.49 -2.16
N GLY A 17 -2.16 6.39 -2.54
CA GLY A 17 -2.16 7.80 -2.18
C GLY A 17 -3.02 8.62 -3.13
N GLY A 18 -3.96 9.40 -2.58
CA GLY A 18 -4.61 10.50 -3.32
C GLY A 18 -5.64 10.15 -4.40
N GLY A 19 -6.31 8.99 -4.32
CA GLY A 19 -7.34 8.55 -5.28
C GLY A 19 -8.70 9.27 -5.17
N ARG A 20 -9.39 9.36 -6.31
CA ARG A 20 -10.69 10.04 -6.49
C ARG A 20 -11.83 9.23 -5.83
N GLY A 21 -12.22 9.61 -4.62
CA GLY A 21 -13.39 9.09 -3.91
C GLY A 21 -13.15 7.78 -3.13
N PRO A 22 -14.08 7.40 -2.23
CA PRO A 22 -13.93 6.20 -1.41
C PRO A 22 -14.00 4.95 -2.29
N ALA A 23 -12.87 4.27 -2.45
CA ALA A 23 -12.86 2.89 -2.92
C ALA A 23 -13.28 1.96 -1.76
N LEU A 24 -14.08 0.93 -2.02
CA LEU A 24 -14.45 -0.08 -1.02
C LEU A 24 -13.22 -0.70 -0.34
N ALA A 25 -12.11 -0.83 -1.08
CA ALA A 25 -10.84 -1.32 -0.52
C ALA A 25 -10.26 -0.39 0.57
N ARG A 26 -10.56 0.92 0.55
CA ARG A 26 -10.11 1.87 1.58
C ARG A 26 -10.91 1.78 2.87
N GLU A 27 -12.17 1.36 2.83
CA GLU A 27 -13.00 1.26 4.04
C GLU A 27 -12.42 0.24 5.03
N GLY A 28 -11.89 -0.88 4.51
CA GLY A 28 -11.19 -1.87 5.33
C GLY A 28 -9.95 -1.33 6.04
N LEU A 29 -9.25 -0.36 5.45
CA LEU A 29 -8.04 0.25 6.03
C LEU A 29 -8.36 1.17 7.23
N ALA A 30 -9.61 1.63 7.37
CA ALA A 30 -10.04 2.42 8.52
C ALA A 30 -10.29 1.56 9.78
N HIS A 31 -10.24 0.23 9.66
CA HIS A 31 -10.61 -0.68 10.73
C HIS A 31 -9.62 -0.63 11.94
N PRO A 32 -10.12 -0.66 13.19
CA PRO A 32 -9.26 -0.59 14.38
C PRO A 32 -8.22 -1.71 14.47
N ALA A 33 -8.54 -2.91 13.97
CA ALA A 33 -7.61 -4.04 13.96
C ALA A 33 -6.37 -3.82 13.07
N LEU A 34 -6.38 -2.81 12.18
CA LEU A 34 -5.24 -2.42 11.35
C LEU A 34 -4.58 -1.12 11.86
N ALA A 35 -4.94 -0.63 13.05
CA ALA A 35 -4.36 0.60 13.61
C ALA A 35 -2.84 0.51 13.74
N TRP A 36 -2.31 -0.68 14.06
CA TRP A 36 -0.87 -0.94 14.14
C TRP A 36 -0.17 -0.82 12.77
N LEU A 37 -0.87 -1.14 11.68
CA LEU A 37 -0.36 -0.99 10.31
C LEU A 37 -0.30 0.45 9.86
N ARG A 38 -1.02 1.38 10.48
CA ARG A 38 -0.98 2.80 10.07
C ARG A 38 0.41 3.41 10.26
N ALA A 39 1.19 2.93 11.23
CA ALA A 39 2.57 3.35 11.43
C ALA A 39 3.54 2.74 10.40
N ALA A 40 3.19 1.59 9.83
CA ALA A 40 3.98 0.86 8.83
C ALA A 40 3.44 1.01 7.39
N ALA A 41 2.37 1.79 7.21
CA ALA A 41 1.72 1.95 5.92
C ALA A 41 2.46 3.00 5.09
N VAL A 42 2.85 2.62 3.89
CA VAL A 42 3.38 3.55 2.89
C VAL A 42 2.28 3.83 1.88
N ALA A 43 1.88 5.08 1.80
CA ALA A 43 1.00 5.55 0.74
C ALA A 43 1.85 5.82 -0.52
N VAL A 44 1.52 5.13 -1.60
CA VAL A 44 2.14 5.32 -2.92
C VAL A 44 1.08 5.82 -3.88
N ALA A 45 1.41 6.78 -4.74
CA ALA A 45 0.45 7.23 -5.75
C ALA A 45 0.06 6.03 -6.63
N ALA A 46 -1.22 5.64 -6.63
CA ALA A 46 -1.68 4.65 -7.59
C ALA A 46 -1.89 5.35 -8.92
N ASP A 47 -0.86 5.29 -9.75
CA ASP A 47 -0.89 5.78 -11.11
C ASP A 47 -0.88 4.61 -12.10
N ALA A 48 -1.02 4.93 -13.39
CA ALA A 48 -1.07 3.92 -14.45
C ALA A 48 0.22 3.08 -14.58
N ARG A 49 1.31 3.41 -13.86
CA ARG A 49 2.57 2.65 -13.88
C ARG A 49 2.45 1.29 -13.17
N TRP A 50 1.43 1.10 -12.33
CA TRP A 50 1.27 -0.10 -11.49
C TRP A 50 0.49 -1.24 -12.15
N ILE A 51 -0.49 -0.92 -13.01
CA ILE A 51 -1.60 -1.85 -13.32
C ILE A 51 -1.29 -2.74 -14.54
N CYS A 52 -0.41 -2.30 -15.44
CA CYS A 52 -0.26 -2.92 -16.76
C CYS A 52 1.16 -3.41 -17.09
N GLY A 53 2.08 -3.51 -16.13
CA GLY A 53 3.44 -4.03 -16.38
C GLY A 53 4.18 -3.28 -17.49
N THR A 54 4.03 -1.95 -17.51
CA THR A 54 4.72 -1.10 -18.49
C THR A 54 6.21 -1.01 -18.12
N PRO A 55 7.09 -0.58 -19.04
CA PRO A 55 8.53 -0.43 -18.75
C PRO A 55 8.83 0.44 -17.52
N LEU A 56 7.90 1.31 -17.14
CA LEU A 56 7.95 2.18 -15.95
C LEU A 56 7.85 1.41 -14.61
N LEU A 57 7.53 0.11 -14.64
CA LEU A 57 7.44 -0.72 -13.43
C LEU A 57 8.80 -0.84 -12.72
N ALA A 58 9.91 -0.82 -13.46
CA ALA A 58 11.24 -0.86 -12.86
C ALA A 58 11.51 0.36 -11.97
N ASP A 59 11.08 1.54 -12.40
CA ASP A 59 11.21 2.78 -11.62
C ASP A 59 10.35 2.71 -10.35
N VAL A 60 9.13 2.17 -10.46
CA VAL A 60 8.23 1.96 -9.31
C VAL A 60 8.85 0.98 -8.29
N VAL A 61 9.47 -0.11 -8.75
CA VAL A 61 10.17 -1.05 -7.86
C VAL A 61 11.34 -0.38 -7.15
N ALA A 62 12.09 0.49 -7.84
CA ALA A 62 13.18 1.25 -7.23
C ALA A 62 12.66 2.24 -6.17
N GLU A 63 11.57 2.96 -6.45
CA GLU A 63 10.91 3.85 -5.49
C GLU A 63 10.45 3.08 -4.24
N LEU A 64 9.84 1.91 -4.41
CA LEU A 64 9.42 1.04 -3.31
C LEU A 64 10.58 0.50 -2.48
N ALA A 65 11.66 0.06 -3.14
CA ALA A 65 12.85 -0.42 -2.45
C ALA A 65 13.50 0.68 -1.61
N ALA A 66 13.56 1.91 -2.13
CA ALA A 66 14.05 3.07 -1.38
C ALA A 66 13.15 3.38 -0.17
N ALA A 67 11.83 3.30 -0.33
CA ALA A 67 10.89 3.50 0.78
C ALA A 67 10.96 2.40 1.85
N ALA A 68 11.25 1.16 1.45
CA ALA A 68 11.37 0.02 2.36
C ALA A 68 12.73 -0.06 3.08
N GLY A 69 13.79 0.50 2.49
CA GLY A 69 15.16 0.45 3.03
C GLY A 69 15.54 1.61 3.98
N GLY A 70 14.65 2.57 4.21
CA GLY A 70 14.87 3.69 5.13
C GLY A 70 14.52 3.34 6.58
N GLY A 71 15.42 2.61 7.25
CA GLY A 71 15.44 2.38 8.70
C GLY A 71 16.64 3.04 9.37
#